data_AF-A0A1E5PIB8-F1
#
_entry.id   AF-A0A1E5PIB8-F1
#
_cell.length_a   1.000
_cell.length_b   1.000
_cell.length_c   1.000
_cell.angle_alpha   90.00
_cell.angle_beta   90.00
_cell.angle_gamma   90.00
#
_symmetry.space_group_name_H-M   'P 1'
#
loop_
_entity.id
_entity.type
_entity.pdbx_description
1 polymer ?
#
loop_
_entity_poly.entity_id
_entity_poly.type
_entity_poly.pdbx_seq_one_letter_code
_entity_poly.pdbx_strand_id
1 'polypeptide(L)'
;MIIPFLRDGTQGAVTVTLERVNDPAAIGKHPSAGGFPCCTAEVDFPGKGYRALFGWVQLVRSTDNSSAGAAFDMDPFYLFEDAPSPYALFGINPTLFDAPSRIKRCPLTWTAHSYLAWTPMDDTDRRVPPLVGFSWGFNIDSASRITLQQVQSLTAADWDVHVPYLGTSHPGWVLDESKARQ
;
A
#
# COMPACT_ATOMS: atom_id res chain seq x y z
N MET A 1 1.92 -4.44 -13.96
CA MET A 1 3.12 -3.58 -13.93
C MET A 1 4.18 -4.29 -13.10
N ILE A 2 5.45 -4.26 -13.50
CA ILE A 2 6.55 -4.89 -12.74
C ILE A 2 7.49 -3.78 -12.28
N ILE A 3 7.82 -3.75 -10.99
CA ILE A 3 8.68 -2.72 -10.39
C ILE A 3 9.87 -3.40 -9.69
N PRO A 4 11.11 -3.19 -10.16
CA PRO A 4 12.28 -3.79 -9.55
C PRO A 4 12.62 -3.09 -8.23
N PHE A 5 13.25 -3.83 -7.32
CA PHE A 5 13.85 -3.28 -6.11
C PHE A 5 15.16 -4.01 -5.77
N LEU A 6 15.96 -3.40 -4.89
CA LEU A 6 17.18 -3.99 -4.35
C LEU A 6 17.08 -4.11 -2.83
N ARG A 7 17.41 -5.29 -2.31
CA ARG A 7 17.59 -5.52 -0.87
C ARG A 7 18.95 -6.18 -0.66
N ASP A 8 19.85 -5.52 0.07
CA ASP A 8 21.19 -6.03 0.39
C ASP A 8 21.95 -6.57 -0.83
N GLY A 9 21.94 -5.79 -1.92
CA GLY A 9 22.57 -6.16 -3.21
C GLY A 9 21.87 -7.27 -4.00
N THR A 10 20.75 -7.80 -3.48
CA THR A 10 19.95 -8.83 -4.14
C THR A 10 18.77 -8.17 -4.85
N GLN A 11 18.58 -8.48 -6.13
CA GLN A 11 17.47 -7.96 -6.92
C GLN A 11 16.18 -8.74 -6.66
N GLY A 12 15.09 -8.00 -6.49
CA GLY A 12 13.72 -8.52 -6.47
C GLY A 12 12.82 -7.70 -7.38
N ALA A 13 11.57 -8.13 -7.47
CA ALA A 13 10.54 -7.39 -8.19
C ALA A 13 9.19 -7.49 -7.47
N VAL A 14 8.37 -6.47 -7.66
CA VAL A 14 6.94 -6.49 -7.34
C VAL A 14 6.16 -6.55 -8.64
N THR A 15 5.30 -7.54 -8.79
CA THR A 15 4.30 -7.57 -9.88
C THR A 15 2.98 -7.05 -9.35
N VAL A 16 2.55 -5.89 -9.85
CA VAL A 16 1.29 -5.24 -9.50
C VAL A 16 0.25 -5.50 -10.59
N THR A 17 -0.88 -6.07 -10.21
CA THR A 17 -2.05 -6.28 -11.06
C THR A 17 -3.21 -5.46 -10.50
N LEU A 18 -3.80 -4.62 -11.35
CA LEU A 18 -4.98 -3.82 -11.02
C LEU A 18 -6.10 -4.23 -11.95
N GLU A 19 -7.17 -4.77 -11.38
CA GLU A 19 -8.26 -5.38 -12.14
C GLU A 19 -9.61 -4.81 -11.70
N ARG A 20 -10.59 -4.90 -12.58
CA ARG A 20 -11.98 -4.59 -12.22
C ARG A 20 -12.61 -5.84 -11.62
N VAL A 21 -13.23 -5.69 -10.46
CA VAL A 21 -13.95 -6.78 -9.78
C VAL A 21 -15.19 -7.15 -10.59
N ASN A 22 -15.16 -8.33 -11.21
CA ASN A 22 -16.31 -8.89 -11.95
C ASN A 22 -17.15 -9.83 -11.08
N ASP A 23 -16.48 -10.64 -10.23
CA ASP A 23 -17.12 -11.53 -9.25
C ASP A 23 -16.65 -11.16 -7.83
N PRO A 24 -17.42 -10.32 -7.10
CA PRO A 24 -17.09 -9.96 -5.73
C PRO A 24 -16.97 -11.16 -4.77
N ALA A 25 -17.73 -12.24 -5.00
CA ALA A 25 -17.73 -13.39 -4.09
C ALA A 25 -16.41 -14.16 -4.17
N ALA A 26 -15.82 -14.26 -5.37
CA ALA A 26 -14.52 -14.91 -5.57
C ALA A 26 -13.37 -14.26 -4.78
N ILE A 27 -13.51 -12.98 -4.42
CA ILE A 27 -12.53 -12.22 -3.64
C ILE A 27 -13.02 -11.88 -2.22
N GLY A 28 -14.08 -12.55 -1.74
CA GLY A 28 -14.60 -12.37 -0.38
C GLY A 28 -15.22 -11.00 -0.10
N LYS A 29 -15.80 -10.34 -1.12
CA LYS A 29 -16.42 -9.01 -0.98
C LYS A 29 -17.94 -9.06 -1.18
N HIS A 30 -18.61 -8.06 -0.63
CA HIS A 30 -20.05 -7.82 -0.85
C HIS A 30 -20.35 -7.53 -2.33
N PRO A 31 -21.53 -7.91 -2.88
CA PRO A 31 -21.88 -7.68 -4.29
C PRO A 31 -21.73 -6.23 -4.79
N SER A 32 -21.85 -5.24 -3.90
CA SER A 32 -21.65 -3.82 -4.24
C SER A 32 -20.22 -3.50 -4.71
N ALA A 33 -19.23 -4.36 -4.45
CA ALA A 33 -17.87 -4.22 -4.95
C ALA A 33 -17.74 -4.46 -6.45
N GLY A 34 -18.77 -5.00 -7.11
CA GLY A 34 -18.77 -5.19 -8.56
C GLY A 34 -18.45 -3.89 -9.29
N GLY A 35 -17.48 -3.93 -10.20
CA GLY A 35 -17.01 -2.78 -10.97
C GLY A 35 -15.98 -1.88 -10.27
N PHE A 36 -15.72 -2.03 -8.97
CA PHE A 36 -14.59 -1.35 -8.30
C PHE A 36 -13.25 -2.03 -8.66
N PRO A 37 -12.10 -1.39 -8.38
CA PRO A 37 -10.81 -2.07 -8.51
C PRO A 37 -10.56 -3.10 -7.40
N CYS A 38 -9.77 -4.11 -7.73
CA CYS A 38 -8.93 -4.83 -6.79
C CYS A 38 -7.47 -4.73 -7.23
N CYS A 39 -6.56 -4.58 -6.27
CA CYS A 39 -5.13 -4.55 -6.49
C CYS A 39 -4.47 -5.73 -5.79
N THR A 40 -3.64 -6.45 -6.54
CA THR A 40 -2.77 -7.50 -6.03
C THR A 40 -1.32 -7.11 -6.34
N ALA A 41 -0.44 -7.14 -5.34
CA ALA A 41 0.99 -6.94 -5.53
C ALA A 41 1.78 -8.13 -4.96
N GLU A 42 2.43 -8.87 -5.85
CA GLU A 42 3.18 -10.09 -5.51
C GLU A 42 4.68 -9.78 -5.48
N VAL A 43 5.36 -10.25 -4.43
CA VAL A 43 6.81 -10.09 -4.25
C VAL A 43 7.52 -11.33 -4.80
N ASP A 44 8.35 -11.12 -5.83
CA ASP A 44 9.32 -12.10 -6.30
C ASP A 44 10.71 -11.72 -5.78
N PHE A 45 11.23 -12.50 -4.84
CA PHE A 45 12.53 -12.28 -4.23
C PHE A 45 13.22 -13.61 -3.92
N PRO A 46 14.49 -13.80 -4.34
CA PRO A 46 15.19 -15.08 -4.19
C PRO A 46 15.67 -15.37 -2.75
N GLY A 47 15.60 -14.39 -1.85
CA GLY A 47 15.86 -14.61 -0.43
C GLY A 47 14.90 -15.61 0.20
N LYS A 48 15.32 -16.22 1.32
CA LYS A 48 14.54 -17.23 2.04
C LYS A 48 14.43 -16.90 3.52
N GLY A 49 13.40 -17.42 4.18
CA GLY A 49 13.16 -17.16 5.61
C GLY A 49 13.14 -15.66 5.89
N TYR A 50 13.78 -15.21 6.98
CA TYR A 50 13.80 -13.79 7.35
C TYR A 50 14.42 -12.85 6.30
N ARG A 51 15.21 -13.37 5.34
CA ARG A 51 15.70 -12.58 4.20
C ARG A 51 14.60 -12.26 3.17
N ALA A 52 13.46 -12.94 3.23
CA ALA A 52 12.26 -12.64 2.45
C ALA A 52 11.14 -12.09 3.34
N LEU A 53 11.44 -11.71 4.58
CA LEU A 53 10.48 -11.03 5.45
C LEU A 53 10.35 -9.57 5.01
N PHE A 54 9.14 -9.17 4.68
CA PHE A 54 8.77 -7.83 4.23
C PHE A 54 7.43 -7.42 4.85
N GLY A 55 7.07 -6.15 4.67
CA GLY A 55 5.71 -5.69 4.91
C GLY A 55 5.27 -4.62 3.95
N TRP A 56 3.96 -4.49 3.81
CA TRP A 56 3.28 -3.47 3.04
C TRP A 56 2.81 -2.35 3.96
N VAL A 57 3.25 -1.13 3.69
CA VAL A 57 2.71 0.09 4.27
C VAL A 57 1.75 0.67 3.24
N GLN A 58 0.48 0.87 3.62
CA GLN A 58 -0.52 1.45 2.74
C GLN A 58 -1.10 2.72 3.36
N LEU A 59 -1.11 3.79 2.57
CA LEU A 59 -1.80 5.03 2.90
C LEU A 59 -2.84 5.35 1.84
N VAL A 60 -3.99 5.86 2.26
CA VAL A 60 -5.11 6.18 1.39
C VAL A 60 -5.53 7.62 1.57
N ARG A 61 -5.88 8.29 0.47
CA ARG A 61 -6.66 9.52 0.52
C ARG A 61 -7.96 9.31 -0.21
N SER A 62 -9.02 9.91 0.30
CA SER A 62 -10.31 9.85 -0.36
C SER A 62 -11.12 11.11 -0.16
N THR A 63 -11.86 11.55 -1.19
CA THR A 63 -12.70 12.75 -1.06
C THR A 63 -13.89 12.55 -0.11
N ASP A 64 -14.16 11.32 0.32
CA ASP A 64 -15.16 11.00 1.35
C ASP A 64 -14.56 10.71 2.74
N ASN A 65 -13.24 10.89 2.93
CA ASN A 65 -12.60 10.81 4.25
C ASN A 65 -12.70 12.15 5.01
N SER A 66 -12.22 12.16 6.26
CA SER A 66 -12.21 13.34 7.14
C SER A 66 -11.42 14.53 6.58
N SER A 67 -10.42 14.28 5.72
CA SER A 67 -9.62 15.30 5.05
C SER A 67 -10.24 15.82 3.74
N ALA A 68 -11.38 15.26 3.30
CA ALA A 68 -11.97 15.51 1.99
C ALA A 68 -10.96 15.36 0.83
N GLY A 69 -10.03 14.40 0.95
CA GLY A 69 -9.01 14.10 -0.05
C GLY A 69 -7.74 14.97 0.01
N ALA A 70 -7.63 15.87 1.00
CA ALA A 70 -6.44 16.72 1.17
C ALA A 70 -5.24 15.98 1.79
N ALA A 71 -5.48 14.93 2.58
CA ALA A 71 -4.42 14.19 3.28
C ALA A 71 -4.54 12.67 3.05
N PHE A 72 -3.40 12.01 3.14
CA PHE A 72 -3.31 10.56 3.23
C PHE A 72 -3.40 10.14 4.69
N ASP A 73 -4.15 9.07 4.93
CA ASP A 73 -4.28 8.40 6.22
C ASP A 73 -3.77 6.95 6.10
N MET A 74 -3.36 6.36 7.23
CA MET A 74 -3.03 4.94 7.29
C MET A 74 -4.24 4.09 6.91
N ASP A 75 -3.98 3.01 6.16
CA ASP A 75 -4.95 1.98 5.85
C ASP A 75 -4.46 0.63 6.39
N PRO A 76 -4.52 0.44 7.73
CA PRO A 76 -4.08 -0.80 8.35
C PRO A 76 -5.05 -1.94 8.02
N PHE A 77 -4.62 -3.18 8.25
CA PHE A 77 -5.54 -4.29 8.14
C PHE A 77 -6.58 -4.24 9.25
N TYR A 78 -7.86 -4.25 8.88
CA TYR A 78 -8.99 -3.95 9.77
C TYR A 78 -9.09 -4.82 11.04
N LEU A 79 -8.48 -6.03 11.06
CA LEU A 79 -8.44 -6.87 12.26
C LEU A 79 -7.41 -6.40 13.30
N PHE A 80 -6.50 -5.52 12.91
CA PHE A 80 -5.33 -5.08 13.69
C PHE A 80 -5.13 -3.57 13.58
N GLU A 81 -6.21 -2.78 13.52
CA GLU A 81 -6.13 -1.32 13.42
C GLU A 81 -5.43 -0.66 14.63
N ASP A 82 -5.47 -1.32 15.79
CA ASP A 82 -4.81 -0.90 17.03
C ASP A 82 -3.39 -1.46 17.19
N ALA A 83 -2.93 -2.31 16.25
CA ALA A 83 -1.58 -2.83 16.31
C ALA A 83 -0.57 -1.68 16.16
N PRO A 84 0.44 -1.60 17.04
CA PRO A 84 1.46 -0.55 16.99
C PRO A 84 2.49 -0.86 15.90
N SER A 85 2.04 -1.02 14.66
CA SER A 85 2.82 -1.41 13.48
C SER A 85 2.34 -0.60 12.26
N PRO A 86 3.25 -0.08 11.43
CA PRO A 86 2.87 0.60 10.19
C PRO A 86 2.56 -0.37 9.03
N TYR A 87 2.74 -1.67 9.23
CA TYR A 87 2.45 -2.67 8.21
C TYR A 87 0.97 -3.08 8.21
N ALA A 88 0.31 -2.90 7.08
CA ALA A 88 -1.01 -3.48 6.84
C ALA A 88 -0.90 -5.00 6.60
N LEU A 89 0.15 -5.45 5.92
CA LEU A 89 0.41 -6.87 5.66
C LEU A 89 1.90 -7.14 5.89
N PHE A 90 2.24 -8.22 6.58
CA PHE A 90 3.63 -8.54 6.93
C PHE A 90 3.86 -10.04 6.90
N GLY A 91 4.99 -10.49 6.34
CA GLY A 91 5.26 -11.92 6.19
C GLY A 91 6.42 -12.22 5.25
N ILE A 92 6.57 -13.50 4.92
CA ILE A 92 7.58 -13.97 3.95
C ILE A 92 7.00 -13.81 2.55
N ASN A 93 7.63 -12.99 1.70
CA ASN A 93 7.13 -12.58 0.38
C ASN A 93 5.62 -12.27 0.43
N PRO A 94 5.20 -11.31 1.28
CA PRO A 94 3.78 -11.08 1.52
C PRO A 94 3.15 -10.48 0.27
N THR A 95 1.98 -10.98 -0.10
CA THR A 95 1.16 -10.39 -1.16
C THR A 95 0.34 -9.23 -0.59
N LEU A 96 0.37 -8.07 -1.23
CA LEU A 96 -0.64 -7.04 -1.00
C LEU A 96 -1.92 -7.47 -1.70
N PHE A 97 -3.05 -7.48 -0.99
CA PHE A 97 -4.36 -7.57 -1.62
C PHE A 97 -5.29 -6.53 -1.00
N ASP A 98 -5.86 -5.68 -1.84
CA ASP A 98 -6.89 -4.74 -1.41
C ASP A 98 -7.93 -4.50 -2.51
N ALA A 99 -9.17 -4.27 -2.08
CA ALA A 99 -10.33 -4.12 -2.94
C ALA A 99 -11.31 -3.13 -2.26
N PRO A 100 -11.01 -1.82 -2.32
CA PRO A 100 -11.86 -0.78 -1.76
C PRO A 100 -13.17 -0.71 -2.55
N SER A 101 -14.27 -0.54 -1.82
CA SER A 101 -15.59 -0.40 -2.45
C SER A 101 -16.49 0.52 -1.63
N ARG A 102 -17.62 0.92 -2.22
CA ARG A 102 -18.68 1.67 -1.56
C ARG A 102 -20.02 1.04 -1.87
N ILE A 103 -20.94 1.06 -0.90
CA ILE A 103 -22.33 0.64 -1.12
C ILE A 103 -23.02 1.61 -2.09
N LYS A 104 -22.76 2.92 -1.97
CA LYS A 104 -23.27 3.96 -2.86
C LYS A 104 -22.15 4.48 -3.77
N ARG A 105 -22.45 4.69 -5.06
CA ARG A 105 -21.51 5.24 -6.05
C ARG A 105 -21.66 6.74 -6.19
N CYS A 106 -21.34 7.47 -5.14
CA CYS A 106 -21.28 8.93 -5.17
C CYS A 106 -19.95 9.40 -5.81
N PRO A 107 -19.88 10.62 -6.36
CA PRO A 107 -18.62 11.18 -6.86
C PRO A 107 -17.52 11.05 -5.82
N LEU A 108 -16.40 10.45 -6.23
CA LEU A 108 -15.34 10.05 -5.32
C LEU A 108 -14.01 9.99 -6.07
N THR A 109 -12.96 10.54 -5.49
CA THR A 109 -11.59 10.21 -5.86
C THR A 109 -10.99 9.42 -4.70
N TRP A 110 -10.49 8.22 -4.97
CA TRP A 110 -9.79 7.39 -3.99
C TRP A 110 -8.44 6.99 -4.58
N THR A 111 -7.37 7.20 -3.81
CA THR A 111 -6.00 6.88 -4.20
C THR A 111 -5.28 6.24 -3.03
N ALA A 112 -4.60 5.12 -3.28
CA ALA A 112 -3.66 4.51 -2.36
C ALA A 112 -2.22 4.74 -2.82
N HIS A 113 -1.33 4.90 -1.85
CA HIS A 113 0.10 4.69 -2.00
C HIS A 113 0.47 3.43 -1.22
N SER A 114 1.01 2.44 -1.92
CA SER A 114 1.39 1.14 -1.35
C SER A 114 2.90 0.97 -1.47
N TYR A 115 3.59 0.79 -0.35
CA TYR A 115 5.04 0.64 -0.28
C TYR A 115 5.40 -0.73 0.27
N LEU A 116 6.25 -1.46 -0.48
CA LEU A 116 6.94 -2.61 0.07
C LEU A 116 8.12 -2.09 0.90
N ALA A 117 8.23 -2.54 2.13
CA ALA A 117 9.30 -2.21 3.04
C ALA A 117 9.81 -3.46 3.76
N TRP A 118 10.91 -3.33 4.48
CA TRP A 118 11.45 -4.40 5.33
C TRP A 118 11.86 -3.84 6.69
N THR A 119 12.02 -4.72 7.67
CA THR A 119 12.56 -4.38 8.99
C THR A 119 13.92 -5.05 9.15
N PRO A 120 15.02 -4.28 9.26
CA PRO A 120 16.29 -4.81 9.72
C PRO A 120 16.14 -5.42 11.11
N MET A 121 16.43 -6.72 11.24
CA MET A 121 16.23 -7.46 12.50
C MET A 121 17.44 -7.37 13.44
N ASP A 122 18.59 -6.93 12.93
CA ASP A 122 19.84 -6.80 13.69
C ASP A 122 19.99 -5.41 14.36
N ASP A 123 19.06 -4.49 14.09
CA ASP A 123 19.06 -3.13 14.62
C ASP A 123 18.34 -3.07 15.98
N THR A 124 18.75 -2.16 16.86
CA THR A 124 18.05 -1.89 18.13
C THR A 124 16.71 -1.18 17.92
N ASP A 125 16.62 -0.39 16.84
CA ASP A 125 15.43 0.37 16.48
C ASP A 125 14.56 -0.40 15.48
N ARG A 126 13.25 -0.33 15.66
CA ARG A 126 12.30 -0.89 14.70
C ARG A 126 12.16 0.05 13.51
N ARG A 127 12.88 -0.27 12.42
CA ARG A 127 12.95 0.57 11.22
C ARG A 127 12.04 0.08 10.09
N VAL A 128 11.59 1.00 9.25
CA VAL A 128 10.76 0.70 8.06
C VAL A 128 11.30 1.39 6.81
N PRO A 129 12.45 0.96 6.29
CA PRO A 129 12.91 1.41 4.98
C PRO A 129 12.01 0.96 3.83
N PRO A 130 11.53 1.88 3.00
CA PRO A 130 10.85 1.53 1.76
C PRO A 130 11.84 0.94 0.76
N LEU A 131 11.41 -0.09 0.03
CA LEU A 131 12.15 -0.69 -1.09
C LEU A 131 11.61 -0.20 -2.42
N VAL A 132 10.29 -0.14 -2.54
CA VAL A 132 9.57 0.30 -3.74
C VAL A 132 8.15 0.71 -3.36
N GLY A 133 7.58 1.66 -4.09
CA GLY A 133 6.18 2.06 -3.93
C GLY A 133 5.47 2.24 -5.25
N PHE A 134 4.15 2.19 -5.21
CA PHE A 134 3.30 2.52 -6.34
C PHE A 134 1.99 3.17 -5.88
N SER A 135 1.40 3.98 -6.74
CA SER A 135 0.06 4.53 -6.56
C SER A 135 -0.94 3.79 -7.43
N TRP A 136 -2.17 3.70 -6.95
CA TRP A 136 -3.32 3.13 -7.67
C TRP A 136 -4.61 3.66 -7.07
N GLY A 137 -5.74 3.44 -7.74
CA GLY A 137 -7.02 3.87 -7.21
C GLY A 137 -8.13 3.91 -8.23
N PHE A 138 -9.13 4.74 -7.97
CA PHE A 138 -10.28 4.91 -8.86
C PHE A 138 -10.98 6.24 -8.64
N ASN A 139 -11.75 6.63 -9.65
CA ASN A 139 -12.68 7.75 -9.62
C ASN A 139 -14.10 7.25 -9.85
N ILE A 140 -15.06 7.87 -9.17
CA ILE A 140 -16.49 7.78 -9.47
C ILE A 140 -16.92 9.15 -9.96
N ASP A 141 -17.54 9.21 -11.13
CA ASP A 141 -18.07 10.46 -11.67
C ASP A 141 -19.52 10.75 -11.22
N SER A 142 -20.06 11.90 -11.63
CA SER A 142 -21.45 12.28 -11.36
C SER A 142 -22.50 11.35 -11.99
N ALA A 143 -22.10 10.52 -12.95
CA ALA A 143 -22.93 9.48 -13.56
C ALA A 143 -22.72 8.11 -12.91
N SER A 144 -22.07 8.04 -11.73
CA SER A 144 -21.79 6.79 -10.99
C SER A 144 -20.89 5.79 -11.74
N ARG A 145 -20.12 6.24 -12.74
CA ARG A 145 -19.20 5.39 -13.50
C ARG A 145 -17.85 5.32 -12.80
N ILE A 146 -17.31 4.11 -12.71
CA ILE A 146 -16.02 3.84 -12.06
C ILE A 146 -14.91 3.77 -13.11
N THR A 147 -13.95 4.67 -13.00
CA THR A 147 -12.72 4.69 -13.80
C THR A 147 -11.53 4.35 -12.93
N LEU A 148 -10.77 3.32 -13.30
CA LEU A 148 -9.55 2.94 -12.58
C LEU A 148 -8.44 3.95 -12.88
N GLN A 149 -7.71 4.35 -11.84
CA GLN A 149 -6.46 5.08 -11.98
C GLN A 149 -5.36 4.06 -12.30
N GLN A 150 -4.60 4.29 -13.37
CA GLN A 150 -3.51 3.38 -13.75
C GLN A 150 -2.45 3.33 -12.64
N VAL A 151 -1.83 2.16 -12.49
CA VAL A 151 -0.72 1.99 -11.55
C VAL A 151 0.47 2.85 -12.00
N GLN A 152 1.05 3.61 -11.08
CA GLN A 152 2.24 4.41 -11.32
C GLN A 152 3.31 4.12 -10.27
N SER A 153 4.57 4.00 -10.67
CA SER A 153 5.69 3.91 -9.72
C SER A 153 5.76 5.18 -8.89
N LEU A 154 6.05 5.01 -7.60
CA LEU A 154 6.37 6.11 -6.70
C LEU A 154 7.88 6.20 -6.52
N THR A 155 8.35 7.42 -6.32
CA THR A 155 9.74 7.74 -6.06
C THR A 155 10.02 7.74 -4.55
N ALA A 156 11.30 7.81 -4.22
CA ALA A 156 11.78 8.11 -2.88
C ALA A 156 11.14 9.38 -2.26
N ALA A 157 10.99 10.45 -3.05
CA ALA A 157 10.41 11.69 -2.57
C ALA A 157 8.93 11.54 -2.21
N ASP A 158 8.18 10.65 -2.88
CA ASP A 158 6.79 10.39 -2.55
C ASP A 158 6.65 9.68 -1.20
N TRP A 159 7.62 8.84 -0.81
CA TRP A 159 7.68 8.26 0.53
C TRP A 159 7.98 9.32 1.59
N ASP A 160 8.94 10.21 1.32
CA ASP A 160 9.36 11.24 2.28
C ASP A 160 8.21 12.16 2.69
N VAL A 161 7.24 12.40 1.81
CA VAL A 161 6.01 13.16 2.12
C VAL A 161 5.18 12.51 3.25
N HIS A 162 5.24 11.18 3.38
CA HIS A 162 4.48 10.43 4.38
C HIS A 162 5.21 10.26 5.71
N VAL A 163 6.54 10.41 5.72
CA VAL A 163 7.37 10.19 6.92
C VAL A 163 6.90 10.98 8.15
N PRO A 164 6.55 12.28 8.07
CA PRO A 164 6.06 13.02 9.23
C PRO A 164 4.76 12.44 9.83
N TYR A 165 3.82 12.05 8.97
CA TYR A 165 2.56 11.45 9.39
C TYR A 165 2.76 10.06 10.00
N LEU A 166 3.59 9.22 9.36
CA LEU A 166 3.93 7.89 9.84
C LEU A 166 4.67 7.94 11.18
N GLY A 167 5.62 8.87 11.35
CA GLY A 167 6.34 9.06 12.60
C GLY A 167 5.45 9.51 13.76
N THR A 168 4.43 10.32 13.48
CA THR A 168 3.43 10.71 14.48
C THR A 168 2.50 9.55 14.83
N SER A 169 2.10 8.75 13.84
CA SER A 169 1.16 7.63 14.01
C SER A 169 1.81 6.39 14.64
N HIS A 170 3.11 6.21 14.44
CA HIS A 170 3.88 5.07 14.93
C HIS A 170 5.17 5.52 15.64
N PRO A 171 5.08 6.22 16.78
CA PRO A 171 6.24 6.85 17.44
C PRO A 171 7.28 5.84 17.97
N GLY A 172 6.93 4.56 18.06
CA GLY A 172 7.85 3.48 18.43
C GLY A 172 8.62 2.88 17.25
N TRP A 173 8.54 3.49 16.06
CA TRP A 173 9.21 3.07 14.83
C TRP A 173 10.03 4.22 14.26
N VAL A 174 11.12 3.87 13.57
CA VAL A 174 11.97 4.81 12.86
C VAL A 174 11.69 4.70 11.36
N LEU A 175 11.22 5.79 10.78
CA LEU A 175 10.84 5.88 9.38
C LEU A 175 12.00 6.56 8.65
N ASP A 176 12.74 5.79 7.85
CA ASP A 176 13.90 6.32 7.13
C ASP A 176 13.43 7.27 6.02
N GLU A 177 13.91 8.51 6.03
CA GLU A 177 13.87 9.35 4.84
C GLU A 177 14.80 8.77 3.77
N SER A 178 14.43 8.92 2.51
CA SER A 178 15.18 8.41 1.36
C SER A 178 16.62 8.92 1.28
N LYS A 179 16.92 10.04 1.93
CA LYS A 179 18.24 10.71 1.93
C LYS A 179 19.25 10.15 2.93
N ALA A 180 18.86 9.24 3.82
CA ALA A 180 19.77 8.70 4.85
C ALA A 180 20.68 7.56 4.35
N ARG A 181 20.66 7.22 3.06
CA ARG A 181 21.47 6.13 2.47
C ARG A 181 22.22 6.62 1.22
N GLN A 182 23.27 7.40 1.44
CA GLN A 182 24.41 7.52 0.52
C GLN A 182 25.65 6.96 1.21
#